data_AF-A0A0F8YKA8-F1
#
_entry.id   AF-A0A0F8YKA8-F1
#
_cell.length_a   1.000
_cell.length_b   1.000
_cell.length_c   1.000
_cell.angle_alpha   90.00
_cell.angle_beta   90.00
_cell.angle_gamma   90.00
#
_symmetry.space_group_name_H-M   'P 1'
#
loop_
_entity.id
_entity.type
_entity.pdbx_description
1 polymer ?
#
loop_
_entity_poly.entity_id
_entity_poly.type
_entity_poly.pdbx_seq_one_letter_code
_entity_poly.pdbx_strand_id
1 'polypeptide(L)'
;IIKNLKFLSNKHNNQSNIVLFLGLNVVLTRINCNWSTIYQFLTFSYKHNISQIKFQPVFDDGYLSKNAAELALGYENVEDLREIISNLKTYSFKDQFTNSLTFWRDLKKFLKGNELSPLKCAVCKNTILLHNGLLKFCFWCQHIEYGSLFKSYNHTKVLKIQKDFKENLNKCKVLPQCFCLQPINHSWS
;
A
#
# COMPACT_ATOMS: atom_id res chain seq x y z
N ILE A 1 -0.56 21.81 4.79
CA ILE A 1 -1.09 20.56 4.18
C ILE A 1 -2.62 20.61 4.04
N ILE A 2 -3.40 20.69 5.13
CA ILE A 2 -4.89 20.72 5.07
C ILE A 2 -5.44 21.85 4.18
N LYS A 3 -4.88 23.07 4.27
CA LYS A 3 -5.28 24.19 3.39
C LYS A 3 -5.05 23.89 1.90
N ASN A 4 -3.94 23.24 1.55
CA ASN A 4 -3.62 22.85 0.17
C ASN A 4 -4.54 21.72 -0.33
N LEU A 5 -4.87 20.74 0.52
CA LEU A 5 -5.82 19.69 0.19
C LEU A 5 -7.23 20.25 -0.05
N LYS A 6 -7.68 21.19 0.79
CA LYS A 6 -8.95 21.91 0.58
C LYS A 6 -8.95 22.71 -0.72
N PHE A 7 -7.85 23.38 -1.04
CA PHE A 7 -7.71 24.13 -2.30
C PHE A 7 -7.80 23.21 -3.52
N LEU A 8 -7.08 22.08 -3.53
CA LEU A 8 -7.11 21.11 -4.61
C LEU A 8 -8.49 20.45 -4.77
N SER A 9 -9.13 20.10 -3.65
CA SER A 9 -10.51 19.60 -3.61
C SER A 9 -11.52 20.61 -4.18
N ASN A 10 -11.42 21.89 -3.81
CA ASN A 10 -12.29 22.92 -4.35
C ASN A 10 -12.08 23.13 -5.86
N LYS A 11 -10.83 23.04 -6.34
CA LYS A 11 -10.51 23.11 -7.77
C LYS A 11 -11.10 21.93 -8.55
N HIS A 12 -11.08 20.72 -7.97
CA HIS A 12 -11.74 19.52 -8.52
C HIS A 12 -13.23 19.75 -8.75
N ASN A 13 -13.94 20.34 -7.79
CA ASN A 13 -15.38 20.56 -7.90
C ASN A 13 -15.79 21.58 -8.98
N ASN A 14 -14.87 22.44 -9.42
CA ASN A 14 -15.17 23.59 -10.30
C ASN A 14 -14.69 23.42 -11.75
N GLN A 15 -14.00 22.33 -12.12
CA GLN A 15 -13.53 22.09 -13.49
C GLN A 15 -14.17 20.82 -14.07
N SER A 16 -15.32 20.98 -14.73
CA SER A 16 -16.13 19.90 -15.33
C SER A 16 -15.47 19.14 -16.49
N ASN A 17 -14.36 19.63 -17.04
CA ASN A 17 -13.73 19.08 -18.25
C ASN A 17 -12.44 18.28 -18.00
N ILE A 18 -12.02 18.07 -16.75
CA ILE A 18 -10.85 17.27 -16.40
C ILE A 18 -11.24 16.30 -15.28
N VAL A 19 -11.21 14.99 -15.57
CA VAL A 19 -11.32 13.96 -14.53
C VAL A 19 -10.05 13.99 -13.67
N LEU A 20 -10.09 14.80 -12.61
CA LEU A 20 -9.01 14.91 -11.64
C LEU A 20 -9.18 13.82 -10.57
N PHE A 21 -8.43 12.73 -10.66
CA PHE A 21 -8.34 11.75 -9.58
C PHE A 21 -7.45 12.30 -8.45
N LEU A 22 -8.00 12.48 -7.25
CA LEU A 22 -7.25 12.90 -6.07
C LEU A 22 -7.17 11.76 -5.05
N GLY A 23 -5.98 11.19 -4.87
CA GLY A 23 -5.71 10.15 -3.88
C GLY A 23 -5.00 10.69 -2.64
N LEU A 24 -5.35 10.15 -1.47
CA LEU A 24 -4.64 10.37 -0.20
C LEU A 24 -3.93 9.08 0.22
N ASN A 25 -2.63 9.13 0.47
CA ASN A 25 -1.90 8.04 1.11
C ASN A 25 -1.66 8.37 2.57
N VAL A 26 -2.03 7.46 3.48
CA VAL A 26 -1.84 7.60 4.92
C VAL A 26 -0.92 6.48 5.41
N VAL A 27 0.20 6.87 6.03
CA VAL A 27 1.11 5.93 6.67
C VAL A 27 0.61 5.62 8.08
N LEU A 28 0.39 4.34 8.36
CA LEU A 28 -0.04 3.83 9.66
C LEU A 28 1.17 3.62 10.56
N THR A 29 1.13 4.23 11.74
CA THR A 29 2.09 4.07 12.83
C THR A 29 1.34 3.57 14.06
N ARG A 30 2.07 3.17 15.10
CA ARG A 30 1.45 2.80 16.39
C ARG A 30 0.45 3.85 16.90
N ILE A 31 0.73 5.13 16.66
CA ILE A 31 -0.03 6.26 17.20
C ILE A 31 -1.36 6.47 16.48
N ASN A 32 -1.41 6.25 15.16
CA ASN A 32 -2.59 6.57 14.34
C ASN A 32 -3.37 5.33 13.86
N CYS A 33 -2.90 4.12 14.21
CA CYS A 33 -3.56 2.86 13.88
C CYS A 33 -4.66 2.53 14.91
N ASN A 34 -5.68 3.38 15.00
CA ASN A 34 -6.88 3.16 15.82
C ASN A 34 -8.13 3.63 15.10
N TRP A 35 -9.30 3.09 15.46
CA TRP A 35 -10.54 3.37 14.74
C TRP A 35 -10.89 4.87 14.68
N SER A 36 -10.76 5.59 15.80
CA SER A 36 -11.04 7.03 15.86
C SER A 36 -10.28 7.81 14.79
N THR A 37 -8.99 7.52 14.64
CA THR A 37 -8.12 8.20 13.67
C THR A 37 -8.43 7.78 12.23
N ILE A 38 -8.62 6.47 11.99
CA ILE A 38 -9.03 5.96 10.67
C ILE A 38 -10.35 6.58 10.22
N TYR A 39 -11.33 6.66 11.11
CA TYR A 39 -12.62 7.26 10.85
C TYR A 39 -12.51 8.76 10.51
N GLN A 40 -11.68 9.51 11.24
CA GLN A 40 -11.41 10.92 10.92
C GLN A 40 -10.83 11.10 9.51
N PHE A 41 -9.89 10.25 9.10
CA PHE A 41 -9.35 10.30 7.75
C PHE A 41 -10.40 9.97 6.67
N LEU A 42 -11.19 8.90 6.89
CA LEU A 42 -12.23 8.49 5.95
C LEU A 42 -13.30 9.57 5.79
N THR A 43 -13.79 10.12 6.90
CA THR A 43 -14.80 11.18 6.91
C THR A 43 -14.27 12.49 6.31
N PHE A 44 -13.03 12.87 6.61
CA PHE A 44 -12.38 14.01 5.99
C PHE A 44 -12.29 13.84 4.47
N SER A 45 -11.77 12.69 4.01
CA SER A 45 -11.65 12.41 2.58
C SER A 45 -13.00 12.42 1.87
N TYR A 46 -14.01 11.82 2.50
CA TYR A 46 -15.37 11.80 1.95
C TYR A 46 -15.97 13.21 1.85
N LYS A 47 -15.87 14.00 2.93
CA LYS A 47 -16.38 15.39 2.99
C LYS A 47 -15.70 16.32 1.98
N HIS A 48 -14.46 16.03 1.62
CA HIS A 48 -13.65 16.84 0.73
C HIS A 48 -13.48 16.22 -0.67
N ASN A 49 -14.36 15.30 -1.08
CA ASN A 49 -14.35 14.70 -2.42
C ASN A 49 -12.98 14.16 -2.84
N ILE A 50 -12.19 13.64 -1.90
CA ILE A 50 -10.96 12.91 -2.20
C ILE A 50 -11.41 11.57 -2.81
N SER A 51 -10.97 11.28 -4.03
CA SER A 51 -11.44 10.13 -4.81
C SER A 51 -11.08 8.78 -4.16
N GLN A 52 -9.94 8.72 -3.47
CA GLN A 52 -9.46 7.50 -2.82
C GLN A 52 -8.55 7.82 -1.63
N ILE A 53 -8.61 6.98 -0.59
CA ILE A 53 -7.68 6.98 0.52
C ILE A 53 -7.07 5.60 0.74
N LYS A 54 -5.74 5.50 0.62
CA LYS A 54 -4.97 4.28 0.83
C LYS A 54 -4.14 4.38 2.11
N PHE A 55 -4.40 3.49 3.04
CA PHE A 55 -3.60 3.23 4.23
C PHE A 55 -2.48 2.25 3.91
N GLN A 56 -1.30 2.48 4.50
CA GLN A 56 -0.11 1.66 4.31
C GLN A 56 0.62 1.55 5.65
N PRO A 57 1.04 0.37 6.12
CA PRO A 57 1.85 0.28 7.32
C PRO A 57 3.16 1.05 7.13
N VAL A 58 3.61 1.73 8.18
CA VAL A 58 4.99 2.20 8.26
C VAL A 58 5.90 1.00 8.10
N PHE A 59 6.93 1.14 7.28
CA PHE A 59 7.96 0.12 7.14
C PHE A 59 9.24 0.60 7.83
N ASP A 60 10.08 -0.35 8.17
CA ASP A 60 11.35 -0.09 8.85
C ASP A 60 12.47 -0.84 8.12
N ASP A 61 13.41 -0.10 7.59
CA ASP A 61 14.66 -0.59 7.00
C ASP A 61 15.85 -0.51 7.98
N GLY A 62 15.56 -0.24 9.25
CA GLY A 62 16.50 0.03 10.33
C GLY A 62 16.48 1.49 10.79
N TYR A 63 15.96 2.40 9.98
CA TYR A 63 15.87 3.81 10.35
C TYR A 63 14.78 4.08 11.39
N LEU A 64 13.60 3.46 11.28
CA LEU A 64 12.47 3.73 12.18
C LEU A 64 12.78 3.22 13.58
N SER A 65 13.20 1.96 13.72
CA SER A 65 13.57 1.40 15.02
C SER A 65 14.69 2.16 15.72
N LYS A 66 15.60 2.78 14.95
CA LYS A 66 16.70 3.56 15.53
C LYS A 66 16.27 4.95 16.02
N ASN A 67 15.36 5.61 15.30
CA ASN A 67 15.09 7.04 15.52
C ASN A 67 13.73 7.34 16.13
N ALA A 68 12.75 6.44 15.97
CA ALA A 68 11.37 6.64 16.44
C ALA A 68 10.66 5.28 16.62
N ALA A 69 11.24 4.40 17.46
CA ALA A 69 10.73 3.06 17.72
C ALA A 69 9.29 3.05 18.26
N GLU A 70 8.89 4.13 18.93
CA GLU A 70 7.52 4.34 19.43
C GLU A 70 6.47 4.46 18.32
N LEU A 71 6.88 4.75 17.09
CA LEU A 71 5.99 4.81 15.92
C LEU A 71 5.82 3.46 15.21
N ALA A 72 6.68 2.48 15.50
CA ALA A 72 6.66 1.18 14.85
C ALA A 72 5.38 0.40 15.19
N LEU A 73 4.72 -0.15 14.16
CA LEU A 73 3.58 -1.05 14.35
C LEU A 73 4.06 -2.38 14.91
N GLY A 74 3.32 -2.90 15.89
CA GLY A 74 3.64 -4.17 16.53
C GLY A 74 2.40 -4.96 16.96
N TYR A 75 2.65 -6.02 17.74
CA TYR A 75 1.60 -6.91 18.25
C TYR A 75 0.55 -6.15 19.06
N GLU A 76 0.94 -5.08 19.74
CA GLU A 76 0.07 -4.20 20.52
C GLU A 76 -1.09 -3.59 19.71
N ASN A 77 -0.93 -3.39 18.40
CA ASN A 77 -1.97 -2.82 17.54
C ASN A 77 -2.99 -3.86 17.02
N VAL A 78 -2.88 -5.13 17.41
CA VAL A 78 -3.79 -6.20 16.94
C VAL A 78 -5.23 -5.98 17.39
N GLU A 79 -5.44 -5.41 18.59
CA GLU A 79 -6.77 -5.05 19.09
C GLU A 79 -7.37 -3.89 18.30
N ASP A 80 -6.60 -2.84 18.05
CA ASP A 80 -7.04 -1.71 17.21
C ASP A 80 -7.46 -2.17 15.81
N LEU A 81 -6.68 -3.06 15.19
CA LEU A 81 -7.01 -3.61 13.87
C LEU A 81 -8.30 -4.44 13.88
N ARG A 82 -8.60 -5.14 14.99
CA ARG A 82 -9.87 -5.85 15.14
C ARG A 82 -11.04 -4.88 15.21
N GLU A 83 -10.89 -3.80 15.97
CA GLU A 83 -11.90 -2.74 16.06
C GLU A 83 -12.13 -2.09 14.68
N ILE A 84 -11.06 -1.71 13.98
CA ILE A 84 -11.12 -1.15 12.63
C ILE A 84 -11.88 -2.08 11.67
N ILE A 85 -11.54 -3.38 11.66
CA ILE A 85 -12.23 -4.38 10.82
C ILE A 85 -13.71 -4.46 11.16
N SER A 86 -14.07 -4.44 12.45
CA SER A 86 -15.46 -4.51 12.89
C SER A 86 -16.25 -3.29 12.42
N ASN A 87 -15.71 -2.09 12.66
CA ASN A 87 -16.38 -0.86 12.30
C ASN A 87 -16.47 -0.65 10.78
N LEU A 88 -15.44 -1.00 10.01
CA LEU A 88 -15.49 -0.88 8.54
C LEU A 88 -16.59 -1.73 7.90
N LYS A 89 -17.01 -2.84 8.53
CA LYS A 89 -18.17 -3.62 8.06
C LYS A 89 -19.48 -2.85 8.24
N THR A 90 -19.57 -1.99 9.25
CA THR A 90 -20.77 -1.23 9.61
C THR A 90 -20.92 0.05 8.80
N TYR A 91 -19.83 0.81 8.61
CA TYR A 91 -19.90 2.17 8.04
C TYR A 91 -19.96 2.23 6.49
N SER A 92 -19.99 1.08 5.80
CA SER A 92 -20.12 0.91 4.33
C SER A 92 -19.61 2.09 3.48
N PHE A 93 -18.30 2.38 3.53
CA PHE A 93 -17.70 3.26 2.53
C PHE A 93 -17.76 2.56 1.16
N LYS A 94 -18.00 3.31 0.07
CA LYS A 94 -18.09 2.75 -1.29
C LYS A 94 -16.87 1.89 -1.62
N ASP A 95 -17.09 0.79 -2.34
CA ASP A 95 -16.01 -0.06 -2.84
C ASP A 95 -14.97 0.79 -3.60
N GLN A 96 -13.69 0.45 -3.47
CA GLN A 96 -12.53 1.14 -4.08
C GLN A 96 -12.17 2.52 -3.49
N PHE A 97 -12.98 3.09 -2.60
CA PHE A 97 -12.65 4.34 -1.90
C PHE A 97 -11.48 4.17 -0.93
N THR A 98 -11.39 3.01 -0.25
CA THR A 98 -10.32 2.72 0.70
C THR A 98 -9.85 1.27 0.66
N ASN A 99 -8.85 0.91 1.47
CA ASN A 99 -8.34 -0.44 1.60
C ASN A 99 -9.47 -1.43 1.91
N SER A 100 -9.44 -2.58 1.24
CA SER A 100 -10.41 -3.65 1.49
C SER A 100 -10.33 -4.17 2.93
N LEU A 101 -11.40 -4.82 3.42
CA LEU A 101 -11.35 -5.54 4.70
C LEU A 101 -10.22 -6.57 4.75
N THR A 102 -9.84 -7.11 3.59
CA THR A 102 -8.78 -8.10 3.49
C THR A 102 -7.41 -7.50 3.80
N PHE A 103 -7.10 -6.29 3.34
CA PHE A 103 -5.89 -5.58 3.74
C PHE A 103 -5.74 -5.50 5.26
N TRP A 104 -6.81 -5.11 5.96
CA TRP A 104 -6.78 -4.98 7.43
C TRP A 104 -6.60 -6.34 8.12
N ARG A 105 -7.20 -7.40 7.60
CA ARG A 105 -7.01 -8.77 8.09
C ARG A 105 -5.58 -9.25 7.87
N ASP A 106 -4.99 -8.96 6.71
CA ASP A 106 -3.62 -9.34 6.37
C ASP A 106 -2.61 -8.61 7.22
N LEU A 107 -2.79 -7.30 7.42
CA LEU A 107 -1.96 -6.53 8.34
C LEU A 107 -2.07 -7.08 9.77
N LYS A 108 -3.28 -7.41 10.24
CA LYS A 108 -3.47 -8.05 11.55
C LYS A 108 -2.75 -9.40 11.66
N LYS A 109 -2.85 -10.25 10.64
CA LYS A 109 -2.13 -11.54 10.60
C LYS A 109 -0.61 -11.30 10.66
N PHE A 110 -0.12 -10.34 9.89
CA PHE A 110 1.29 -9.98 9.84
C PHE A 110 1.80 -9.48 11.21
N LEU A 111 1.07 -8.57 11.88
CA LEU A 111 1.46 -8.07 13.21
C LEU A 111 1.37 -9.14 14.31
N LYS A 112 0.60 -10.21 14.10
CA LYS A 112 0.62 -11.41 14.95
C LYS A 112 1.84 -12.32 14.72
N GLY A 113 2.75 -11.96 13.81
CA GLY A 113 3.90 -12.77 13.43
C GLY A 113 3.60 -13.86 12.41
N ASN A 114 2.42 -13.88 11.80
CA ASN A 114 2.13 -14.87 10.74
C ASN A 114 2.83 -14.47 9.45
N GLU A 115 3.41 -15.47 8.77
CA GLU A 115 3.94 -15.28 7.44
C GLU A 115 2.81 -15.12 6.41
N LEU A 116 2.96 -14.15 5.52
CA LEU A 116 2.07 -13.96 4.38
C LEU A 116 2.69 -14.60 3.15
N SER A 117 1.85 -15.22 2.29
CA SER A 117 2.34 -15.98 1.14
C SER A 117 2.95 -15.06 0.09
N PRO A 118 4.26 -15.15 -0.21
CA PRO A 118 4.89 -14.30 -1.21
C PRO A 118 4.39 -14.58 -2.63
N LEU A 119 3.85 -15.78 -2.88
CA LEU A 119 3.25 -16.18 -4.17
C LEU A 119 2.05 -15.32 -4.58
N LYS A 120 1.46 -14.57 -3.64
CA LYS A 120 0.35 -13.65 -3.92
C LYS A 120 0.82 -12.27 -4.38
N CYS A 121 2.11 -11.95 -4.29
CA CYS A 121 2.66 -10.66 -4.67
C CYS A 121 2.24 -10.24 -6.10
N ALA A 122 1.57 -9.09 -6.22
CA ALA A 122 1.05 -8.60 -7.50
C ALA A 122 1.99 -7.63 -8.23
N VAL A 123 3.18 -7.36 -7.67
CA VAL A 123 4.09 -6.29 -8.14
C VAL A 123 4.55 -6.49 -9.58
N CYS A 124 4.83 -7.74 -9.99
CA CYS A 124 5.28 -8.04 -11.36
C CYS A 124 4.27 -7.70 -12.47
N LYS A 125 3.00 -7.45 -12.12
CA LYS A 125 1.95 -7.06 -13.07
C LYS A 125 1.83 -5.55 -13.24
N ASN A 126 2.23 -4.78 -12.22
CA ASN A 126 1.75 -3.40 -12.06
C ASN A 126 2.86 -2.37 -11.83
N THR A 127 4.10 -2.80 -11.61
CA THR A 127 5.15 -1.89 -11.15
C THR A 127 6.50 -2.24 -11.76
N ILE A 128 7.19 -1.22 -12.26
CA ILE A 128 8.60 -1.26 -12.61
C ILE A 128 9.27 -0.09 -11.89
N LEU A 129 10.40 -0.37 -11.25
CA LEU A 129 11.19 0.56 -10.47
C LEU A 129 12.55 0.71 -11.16
N LEU A 130 13.04 1.95 -11.26
CA LEU A 130 14.43 2.21 -11.65
C LEU A 130 15.29 2.25 -10.39
N HIS A 131 16.32 1.42 -10.33
CA HIS A 131 17.28 1.40 -9.24
C HIS A 131 18.69 1.15 -9.79
N ASN A 132 19.62 2.09 -9.58
CA ASN A 132 21.00 2.03 -10.05
C ASN A 132 21.12 1.71 -11.56
N GLY A 133 20.28 2.34 -12.39
CA GLY A 133 20.28 2.13 -13.85
C GLY A 133 19.58 0.85 -14.33
N LEU A 134 19.07 0.05 -13.40
CA LEU A 134 18.35 -1.20 -13.67
C LEU A 134 16.86 -1.04 -13.43
N LEU A 135 16.06 -1.61 -14.32
CA LEU A 135 14.63 -1.79 -14.13
C LEU A 135 14.42 -3.05 -13.29
N LYS A 136 13.65 -2.96 -12.21
CA LYS A 136 13.31 -4.05 -11.29
C LYS A 136 11.82 -4.05 -10.99
N PHE A 137 11.24 -5.19 -10.62
CA PHE A 137 9.86 -5.22 -10.13
C PHE A 137 9.77 -4.74 -8.69
N CYS A 138 10.66 -5.23 -7.83
CA CYS A 138 10.68 -4.94 -6.41
C CYS A 138 12.10 -4.59 -5.99
N PHE A 139 12.29 -3.47 -5.29
CA PHE A 139 13.60 -3.05 -4.78
C PHE A 139 14.25 -4.12 -3.90
N TRP A 140 13.45 -4.81 -3.09
CA TRP A 140 13.92 -5.81 -2.12
C TRP A 140 14.07 -7.22 -2.70
N CYS A 141 13.54 -7.48 -3.90
CA CYS A 141 13.79 -8.74 -4.61
C CYS A 141 15.02 -8.55 -5.50
N GLN A 142 16.20 -8.89 -4.98
CA GLN A 142 17.47 -8.66 -5.70
C GLN A 142 17.74 -9.69 -6.80
N HIS A 143 17.00 -10.78 -6.84
CA HIS A 143 17.33 -11.92 -7.71
C HIS A 143 16.94 -11.74 -9.17
N ILE A 144 16.10 -10.73 -9.50
CA ILE A 144 15.51 -10.61 -10.83
C ILE A 144 15.49 -9.16 -11.30
N GLU A 145 16.19 -8.94 -12.40
CA GLU A 145 16.24 -7.68 -13.10
C GLU A 145 15.27 -7.71 -14.29
N TYR A 146 14.42 -6.69 -14.39
CA TYR A 146 13.56 -6.48 -15.56
C TYR A 146 14.40 -6.05 -16.77
N GLY A 147 15.47 -5.29 -16.54
CA GLY A 147 16.32 -4.82 -17.63
C GLY A 147 17.14 -3.59 -17.29
N SER A 148 17.62 -2.91 -18.32
CA SER A 148 18.33 -1.63 -18.25
C SER A 148 17.56 -0.58 -19.02
N LEU A 149 17.65 0.67 -18.57
CA LEU A 149 17.00 1.83 -19.19
C LEU A 149 17.39 2.01 -20.68
N PHE A 150 18.59 1.56 -21.05
CA PHE A 150 19.17 1.79 -22.38
C PHE A 150 18.87 0.69 -23.40
N LYS A 151 17.96 -0.23 -23.08
CA LYS A 151 17.60 -1.35 -23.96
C LYS A 151 16.10 -1.38 -24.20
N SER A 152 15.68 -1.68 -25.42
CA SER A 152 14.30 -2.01 -25.75
C SER A 152 14.04 -3.49 -25.45
N TYR A 153 12.82 -3.79 -25.02
CA TYR A 153 12.39 -5.14 -24.66
C TYR A 153 11.12 -5.48 -25.43
N ASN A 154 11.10 -6.64 -26.10
CA ASN A 154 9.89 -7.14 -26.74
C ASN A 154 8.96 -7.81 -25.72
N HIS A 155 7.69 -7.98 -26.09
CA HIS A 155 6.66 -8.53 -25.23
C HIS A 155 7.02 -9.94 -24.69
N THR A 156 7.58 -10.81 -25.54
CA THR A 156 7.99 -12.17 -25.14
C THR A 156 9.03 -12.16 -24.03
N LYS A 157 10.01 -11.26 -24.10
CA LYS A 157 11.03 -11.11 -23.07
C LYS A 157 10.45 -10.60 -21.76
N VAL A 158 9.50 -9.66 -21.82
CA VAL A 158 8.79 -9.15 -20.63
C VAL A 158 8.01 -10.28 -19.93
N LEU A 159 7.26 -11.08 -20.70
CA LEU A 159 6.52 -12.21 -20.16
C LEU A 159 7.44 -13.24 -19.50
N LYS A 160 8.60 -13.51 -20.11
CA LYS A 160 9.60 -14.41 -19.53
C LYS A 160 10.09 -13.89 -18.18
N ILE A 161 10.49 -12.62 -18.09
CA ILE A 161 10.97 -12.03 -16.83
C ILE A 161 9.87 -12.02 -15.76
N GLN A 162 8.61 -11.77 -16.14
CA GLN A 162 7.48 -11.89 -15.21
C GLN A 162 7.29 -13.33 -14.71
N LYS A 163 7.48 -14.33 -15.57
CA LYS A 163 7.43 -15.75 -15.20
C LYS A 163 8.57 -16.11 -14.25
N ASP A 164 9.80 -15.76 -14.61
CA ASP A 164 11.00 -15.96 -13.79
C ASP A 164 10.81 -15.29 -12.42
N PHE A 165 10.19 -14.09 -12.38
CA PHE A 165 9.83 -13.40 -11.14
C PHE A 165 8.89 -14.20 -10.26
N LYS A 166 7.82 -14.75 -10.84
CA LYS A 166 6.87 -15.56 -10.08
C LYS A 166 7.48 -16.85 -9.55
N GLU A 167 8.35 -17.50 -10.33
CA GLU A 167 9.11 -18.68 -9.89
C GLU A 167 10.11 -18.33 -8.76
N ASN A 168 10.66 -17.12 -8.82
CA ASN A 168 11.35 -16.32 -7.79
C ASN A 168 10.67 -16.21 -6.41
N LEU A 169 9.34 -16.15 -6.38
CA LEU A 169 8.61 -15.60 -5.23
C LEU A 169 8.65 -16.52 -4.00
N ASN A 170 8.82 -17.82 -4.18
CA ASN A 170 8.91 -18.77 -3.06
C ASN A 170 10.07 -18.49 -2.09
N LYS A 171 11.13 -17.81 -2.55
CA LYS A 171 12.28 -17.40 -1.73
C LYS A 171 12.10 -16.01 -1.10
N CYS A 172 11.06 -15.29 -1.48
CA CYS A 172 10.80 -13.94 -1.00
C CYS A 172 10.12 -13.97 0.38
N LYS A 173 10.46 -13.02 1.23
CA LYS A 173 9.75 -12.77 2.49
C LYS A 173 8.84 -11.56 2.32
N VAL A 174 7.57 -11.71 2.68
CA VAL A 174 6.65 -10.56 2.75
C VAL A 174 7.01 -9.71 3.96
N LEU A 175 7.24 -8.42 3.73
CA LEU A 175 7.65 -7.43 4.72
C LEU A 175 6.71 -6.21 4.69
N PRO A 176 6.77 -5.27 5.66
CA PRO A 176 5.82 -4.16 5.73
C PRO A 176 5.75 -3.31 4.43
N GLN A 177 6.89 -3.07 3.79
CA GLN A 177 6.96 -2.34 2.51
C GLN A 177 6.21 -3.03 1.37
N CYS A 178 5.99 -4.35 1.45
CA CYS A 178 5.25 -5.07 0.43
C CYS A 178 3.83 -4.53 0.31
N PHE A 179 3.19 -4.12 1.41
CA PHE A 179 1.85 -3.53 1.43
C PHE A 179 1.77 -2.21 0.65
N CYS A 180 2.84 -1.39 0.70
CA CYS A 180 2.90 -0.11 -0.01
C CYS A 180 2.85 -0.29 -1.53
N LEU A 181 3.54 -1.31 -2.04
CA LEU A 181 3.65 -1.62 -3.46
C LEU A 181 2.41 -2.31 -4.05
N GLN A 182 1.50 -2.83 -3.21
CA GLN A 182 0.34 -3.53 -3.73
C GLN A 182 -0.78 -2.56 -4.16
N PRO A 183 -1.64 -2.97 -5.12
CA PRO A 183 -2.93 -2.31 -5.36
C PRO A 183 -3.78 -2.23 -4.09
N ILE A 184 -4.67 -1.22 -4.01
CA ILE A 184 -5.53 -0.99 -2.83
C ILE A 184 -6.46 -2.17 -2.49
N ASN A 185 -6.80 -2.99 -3.48
CA ASN A 185 -7.66 -4.15 -3.38
C ASN A 185 -6.90 -5.48 -3.28
N HIS A 186 -5.58 -5.43 -3.06
CA HIS A 186 -4.78 -6.64 -2.94
C HIS A 186 -5.13 -7.48 -1.70
N SER A 187 -4.87 -8.79 -1.80
CA SER A 187 -5.09 -9.78 -0.74
C SER A 187 -3.91 -10.74 -0.67
N TRP A 188 -3.36 -10.89 0.54
CA TRP A 188 -2.40 -11.93 0.92
C TRP A 188 -3.08 -13.12 1.61
N SER A 189 -4.28 -12.95 2.18
CA SER A 189 -5.07 -14.03 2.78
C SER A 189 -5.49 -15.09 1.79
#